data_AF-A0A484PM17-F1
#
_entry.id   AF-A0A484PM17-F1
#
_cell.length_a   1.000
_cell.length_b   1.000
_cell.length_c   1.000
_cell.angle_alpha   90.00
_cell.angle_beta   90.00
_cell.angle_gamma   90.00
#
_symmetry.space_group_name_H-M   'P 1'
#
loop_
_entity.id
_entity.type
_entity.pdbx_description
1 polymer ?
#
loop_
_entity_poly.entity_id
_entity_poly.type
_entity_poly.pdbx_seq_one_letter_code
_entity_poly.pdbx_strand_id
1 'polypeptide(L)'
;MALQAEAAGWTSLALMPGDASFDTLTLLAALAAQTRHIGLVAGIDPARTHPYDAARRLAALDHVSGGRAGWQLPAGLEPPLAAGYAHMLAALWDTWDDDARVCDKASGHYVNLARVRPAHASSLHWRSAGPLDIPRPPQGHPVRYGGSHENAEVTLLDSPSFAQVPPGPVLLRQDTPGNAQGRQGRGRVFSLPIGSPHWQEILTAHTLPRHATPSLRDGLGLPRPLPAVPTGTSLQQATP
;
A
#
# COMPACT_ATOMS: atom_id res chain seq x y z
N MET A 1 -0.02 -12.08 -17.58
CA MET A 1 -0.61 -12.24 -16.23
C MET A 1 -1.29 -10.96 -15.72
N ALA A 2 -0.57 -9.89 -15.33
CA ALA A 2 -1.22 -8.71 -14.73
C ALA A 2 -2.36 -8.11 -15.59
N LEU A 3 -2.13 -7.96 -16.91
CA LEU A 3 -3.16 -7.54 -17.88
C LEU A 3 -4.37 -8.48 -17.94
N GLN A 4 -4.15 -9.79 -17.81
CA GLN A 4 -5.23 -10.78 -17.86
C GLN A 4 -6.02 -10.79 -16.56
N ALA A 5 -5.32 -10.69 -15.42
CA ALA A 5 -5.96 -10.53 -14.12
C ALA A 5 -6.82 -9.25 -14.08
N GLU A 6 -6.29 -8.14 -14.58
CA GLU A 6 -7.07 -6.90 -14.70
C GLU A 6 -8.30 -7.07 -15.61
N ALA A 7 -8.13 -7.68 -16.79
CA ALA A 7 -9.24 -7.92 -17.72
C ALA A 7 -10.34 -8.80 -17.12
N ALA A 8 -9.99 -9.69 -16.20
CA ALA A 8 -10.90 -10.60 -15.53
C ALA A 8 -11.44 -10.07 -14.18
N GLY A 9 -11.23 -8.79 -13.89
CA GLY A 9 -11.84 -8.12 -12.73
C GLY A 9 -11.17 -8.42 -11.39
N TRP A 10 -9.90 -8.84 -11.39
CA TRP A 10 -9.14 -8.97 -10.14
C TRP A 10 -8.84 -7.61 -9.53
N THR A 11 -8.94 -7.52 -8.21
CA THR A 11 -8.81 -6.25 -7.48
C THR A 11 -7.35 -5.84 -7.35
N SER A 12 -6.48 -6.77 -6.95
CA SER A 12 -5.07 -6.46 -6.69
C SER A 12 -4.15 -7.63 -7.06
N LEU A 13 -2.92 -7.29 -7.43
CA LEU A 13 -1.79 -8.19 -7.60
C LEU A 13 -0.75 -7.85 -6.53
N ALA A 14 -0.35 -8.84 -5.73
CA ALA A 14 0.71 -8.73 -4.74
C ALA A 14 1.97 -9.50 -5.16
N LEU A 15 3.14 -8.93 -4.87
CA LEU A 15 4.46 -9.54 -5.07
C LEU A 15 5.26 -9.44 -3.76
N MET A 16 5.74 -10.56 -3.22
CA MET A 16 6.53 -10.59 -1.97
C MET A 16 8.03 -10.52 -2.24
N PRO A 17 8.82 -10.05 -1.25
CA PRO A 17 10.27 -10.12 -1.31
C PRO A 17 10.73 -11.57 -1.49
N GLY A 18 11.59 -11.83 -2.47
CA GLY A 18 12.10 -13.17 -2.76
C GLY A 18 11.26 -13.99 -3.74
N ASP A 19 10.06 -13.53 -4.14
CA ASP A 19 9.23 -14.21 -5.15
C ASP A 19 9.77 -14.06 -6.58
N ALA A 20 10.61 -13.06 -6.82
CA ALA A 20 11.24 -12.79 -8.11
C ALA A 20 12.74 -12.55 -7.93
N SER A 21 13.54 -12.88 -8.94
CA SER A 21 14.97 -12.51 -9.00
C SER A 21 15.22 -11.00 -9.05
N PHE A 22 14.15 -10.19 -9.10
CA PHE A 22 14.17 -8.74 -9.24
C PHE A 22 13.50 -8.07 -8.04
N ASP A 23 13.87 -6.81 -7.79
CA ASP A 23 13.24 -5.97 -6.78
C ASP A 23 11.73 -5.80 -7.04
N THR A 24 10.92 -6.06 -6.00
CA THR A 24 9.46 -6.05 -6.03
C THR A 24 8.88 -4.73 -6.53
N LEU A 25 9.37 -3.60 -6.00
CA LEU A 25 8.85 -2.27 -6.33
C LEU A 25 9.19 -1.88 -7.77
N THR A 26 10.37 -2.28 -8.25
CA THR A 26 10.78 -2.09 -9.64
C THR A 26 9.85 -2.82 -10.61
N LEU A 27 9.52 -4.09 -10.33
CA LEU A 27 8.56 -4.85 -11.14
C LEU A 27 7.16 -4.25 -11.11
N LEU A 28 6.67 -3.85 -9.93
CA LEU A 28 5.35 -3.23 -9.80
C LEU A 28 5.28 -1.89 -10.54
N ALA A 29 6.34 -1.08 -10.53
CA ALA A 29 6.40 0.17 -11.30
C ALA A 29 6.33 -0.09 -12.82
N ALA A 30 6.99 -1.13 -13.33
CA ALA A 30 6.87 -1.54 -14.73
C ALA A 30 5.44 -2.00 -15.06
N LEU A 31 4.80 -2.76 -14.17
CA LEU A 31 3.41 -3.19 -14.32
C LEU A 31 2.44 -2.00 -14.24
N ALA A 32 2.74 -0.97 -13.46
CA ALA A 32 1.92 0.22 -13.33
C ALA A 32 1.71 0.92 -14.67
N ALA A 33 2.76 1.03 -15.50
CA ALA A 33 2.66 1.62 -16.84
C ALA A 33 1.75 0.82 -17.79
N GLN A 34 1.71 -0.50 -17.60
CA GLN A 34 1.01 -1.43 -18.49
C GLN A 34 -0.44 -1.70 -18.07
N THR A 35 -0.83 -1.36 -16.85
CA THR A 35 -2.17 -1.61 -16.28
C THR A 35 -2.90 -0.30 -16.01
N ARG A 36 -4.21 -0.37 -15.74
CA ARG A 36 -5.07 0.81 -15.56
C ARG A 36 -5.84 0.84 -14.26
N HIS A 37 -6.18 -0.31 -13.69
CA HIS A 37 -7.15 -0.46 -12.61
C HIS A 37 -6.66 -1.38 -11.49
N ILE A 38 -5.92 -2.45 -11.80
CA ILE A 38 -5.52 -3.43 -10.79
C ILE A 38 -4.60 -2.78 -9.73
N GLY A 39 -4.86 -3.07 -8.46
CA GLY A 39 -4.00 -2.68 -7.34
C GLY A 39 -2.64 -3.37 -7.39
N LEU A 40 -1.60 -2.66 -6.97
CA LEU A 40 -0.20 -3.10 -7.03
C LEU A 40 0.36 -3.15 -5.61
N VAL A 41 0.39 -4.35 -5.02
CA VAL A 41 0.69 -4.55 -3.60
C VAL A 41 2.13 -5.04 -3.41
N ALA A 42 2.97 -4.21 -2.80
CA ALA A 42 4.35 -4.58 -2.48
C ALA A 42 4.47 -5.19 -1.09
N GLY A 43 5.13 -6.34 -0.96
CA GLY A 43 5.62 -6.78 0.34
C GLY A 43 6.88 -6.00 0.72
N ILE A 44 6.92 -5.47 1.96
CA ILE A 44 8.04 -4.68 2.48
C ILE A 44 8.59 -5.35 3.72
N ASP A 45 9.87 -5.69 3.70
CA ASP A 45 10.56 -6.29 4.85
C ASP A 45 11.23 -5.19 5.73
N PRO A 46 10.73 -4.94 6.96
CA PRO A 46 11.31 -3.97 7.89
C PRO A 46 12.74 -4.30 8.32
N ALA A 47 13.17 -5.58 8.25
CA ALA A 47 14.52 -5.98 8.60
C ALA A 47 15.55 -5.54 7.54
N ARG A 48 15.10 -5.24 6.32
CA ARG A 48 15.97 -4.90 5.18
C ARG A 48 15.79 -3.47 4.68
N THR A 49 14.66 -2.84 5.00
CA THR A 49 14.28 -1.55 4.42
C THR A 49 13.93 -0.55 5.51
N HIS A 50 14.70 0.52 5.61
CA HIS A 50 14.39 1.63 6.51
C HIS A 50 13.04 2.27 6.12
N PRO A 51 12.18 2.67 7.07
CA PRO A 51 10.84 3.20 6.77
C PRO A 51 10.86 4.45 5.89
N TYR A 52 11.92 5.27 5.94
CA TYR A 52 12.08 6.41 5.02
C TYR A 52 12.12 5.98 3.55
N ASP A 53 12.92 4.95 3.25
CA ASP A 53 13.05 4.44 1.88
C ASP A 53 11.77 3.75 1.42
N ALA A 54 11.14 2.96 2.30
CA ALA A 54 9.86 2.33 2.00
C ALA A 54 8.76 3.37 1.75
N ALA A 55 8.64 4.40 2.60
CA ALA A 55 7.66 5.48 2.43
C ALA A 55 7.84 6.19 1.09
N ARG A 56 9.09 6.57 0.75
CA ARG A 56 9.42 7.25 -0.51
C ARG A 56 9.06 6.39 -1.72
N ARG A 57 9.47 5.11 -1.72
CA ARG A 57 9.25 4.21 -2.86
C ARG A 57 7.77 3.84 -3.04
N LEU A 58 7.05 3.61 -1.95
CA LEU A 58 5.60 3.36 -2.01
C LEU A 58 4.83 4.60 -2.45
N ALA A 59 5.20 5.79 -2.00
CA ALA A 59 4.62 7.04 -2.48
C ALA A 59 4.89 7.23 -3.97
N ALA A 60 6.11 6.93 -4.44
CA ALA A 60 6.45 6.99 -5.86
C ALA A 60 5.60 6.01 -6.67
N LEU A 61 5.46 4.75 -6.23
CA LEU A 61 4.59 3.77 -6.85
C LEU A 61 3.14 4.28 -6.91
N ASP A 62 2.67 4.93 -5.85
CA ASP A 62 1.31 5.47 -5.81
C ASP A 62 1.11 6.60 -6.82
N HIS A 63 2.05 7.54 -6.93
CA HIS A 63 2.02 8.60 -7.93
C HIS A 63 2.06 8.04 -9.36
N VAL A 64 3.00 7.13 -9.69
CA VAL A 64 3.14 6.61 -11.06
C VAL A 64 1.99 5.68 -11.47
N SER A 65 1.36 5.02 -10.50
CA SER A 65 0.21 4.14 -10.76
C SER A 65 -1.13 4.87 -10.77
N GLY A 66 -1.16 6.15 -10.36
CA GLY A 66 -2.39 6.93 -10.26
C GLY A 66 -3.25 6.55 -9.06
N GLY A 67 -2.63 6.25 -7.91
CA GLY A 67 -3.33 5.88 -6.68
C GLY A 67 -3.66 4.40 -6.59
N ARG A 68 -2.82 3.50 -7.14
CA ARG A 68 -3.06 2.04 -7.11
C ARG A 68 -2.08 1.28 -6.23
N ALA A 69 -1.23 1.97 -5.47
CA ALA A 69 -0.27 1.30 -4.61
C ALA A 69 -0.97 0.70 -3.38
N GLY A 70 -0.57 -0.52 -3.04
CA GLY A 70 -0.81 -1.11 -1.75
C GLY A 70 0.50 -1.68 -1.18
N TRP A 71 0.48 -2.04 0.08
CA TRP A 71 1.64 -2.63 0.74
C TRP A 71 1.23 -3.58 1.85
N GLN A 72 2.18 -4.42 2.25
CA GLN A 72 2.03 -5.33 3.37
C GLN A 72 3.37 -5.62 4.02
N LEU A 73 3.32 -6.18 5.21
CA LEU A 73 4.47 -6.65 5.96
C LEU A 73 4.55 -8.18 5.94
N PRO A 74 5.74 -8.77 6.17
CA PRO A 74 5.86 -10.19 6.46
C PRO A 74 4.94 -10.61 7.59
N ALA A 75 4.37 -11.80 7.46
CA ALA A 75 3.58 -12.40 8.53
C ALA A 75 4.45 -12.70 9.75
N GLY A 76 3.81 -12.71 10.92
CA GLY A 76 4.46 -13.14 12.17
C GLY A 76 5.46 -12.12 12.72
N LEU A 77 5.50 -10.90 12.19
CA LEU A 77 6.17 -9.80 12.89
C LEU A 77 5.49 -9.56 14.24
N GLU A 78 6.29 -9.31 15.27
CA GLU A 78 5.79 -8.91 16.57
C GLU A 78 4.89 -7.66 16.45
N PRO A 79 3.70 -7.64 17.07
CA PRO A 79 2.75 -6.54 16.89
C PRO A 79 3.32 -5.14 17.11
N PRO A 80 4.18 -4.88 18.13
CA PRO A 80 4.81 -3.57 18.31
C PRO A 80 5.74 -3.17 17.16
N LEU A 81 6.45 -4.13 16.55
CA LEU A 81 7.34 -3.89 15.41
C LEU A 81 6.51 -3.52 14.18
N ALA A 82 5.45 -4.28 13.88
CA ALA A 82 4.56 -4.02 12.76
C ALA A 82 3.85 -2.66 12.90
N ALA A 83 3.30 -2.38 14.08
CA ALA A 83 2.65 -1.10 14.37
C ALA A 83 3.63 0.09 14.30
N GLY A 84 4.84 -0.08 14.85
CA GLY A 84 5.88 0.93 14.78
C GLY A 84 6.30 1.26 13.35
N TYR A 85 6.46 0.26 12.48
CA TYR A 85 6.78 0.48 11.07
C TYR A 85 5.65 1.19 10.32
N ALA A 86 4.41 0.74 10.51
CA ALA A 86 3.23 1.36 9.92
C ALA A 86 3.07 2.83 10.36
N HIS A 87 3.32 3.12 11.65
CA HIS A 87 3.35 4.49 12.17
C HIS A 87 4.40 5.36 11.49
N MET A 88 5.63 4.86 11.34
CA MET A 88 6.70 5.60 10.66
C MET A 88 6.32 5.95 9.22
N LEU A 89 5.75 5.01 8.47
CA LEU A 89 5.31 5.23 7.08
C LEU A 89 4.21 6.30 6.99
N ALA A 90 3.15 6.18 7.80
CA ALA A 90 2.05 7.13 7.83
C ALA A 90 2.52 8.55 8.17
N ALA A 91 3.35 8.68 9.22
CA ALA A 91 3.91 9.97 9.62
C ALA A 91 4.77 10.61 8.53
N LEU A 92 5.53 9.81 7.77
CA LEU A 92 6.34 10.30 6.65
C LEU A 92 5.48 10.74 5.47
N TRP A 93 4.41 10.02 5.12
CA TRP A 93 3.50 10.45 4.04
C TRP A 93 2.75 11.74 4.37
N ASP A 94 2.48 11.99 5.65
CA ASP A 94 1.82 13.22 6.12
C ASP A 94 2.77 14.41 6.34
N THR A 95 4.05 14.29 5.92
CA THR A 95 4.98 15.42 5.89
C THR A 95 4.64 16.48 4.84
N TRP A 96 3.76 16.15 3.89
CA TRP A 96 3.21 17.06 2.88
C TRP A 96 1.69 17.13 3.05
N ASP A 97 1.11 18.32 3.09
CA ASP A 97 -0.35 18.43 2.92
C ASP A 97 -0.75 18.08 1.47
N ASP A 98 -2.02 17.73 1.25
CA ASP A 98 -2.55 17.37 -0.08
C ASP A 98 -2.34 18.48 -1.13
N ASP A 99 -2.39 19.74 -0.72
CA ASP A 99 -2.22 20.93 -1.58
C ASP A 99 -0.83 21.58 -1.47
N ALA A 100 0.16 20.89 -0.89
CA ALA A 100 1.52 21.39 -0.78
C ALA A 100 2.21 21.55 -2.15
N ARG A 101 1.89 20.70 -3.14
CA ARG A 101 2.41 20.83 -4.51
C ARG A 101 1.43 21.69 -5.34
N VAL A 102 1.88 22.89 -5.74
CA VAL A 102 1.06 23.89 -6.41
C VAL A 102 1.25 23.89 -7.94
N CYS A 103 2.49 23.70 -8.41
CA CYS A 103 2.83 23.68 -9.84
C CYS A 103 2.36 24.91 -10.66
N ASP A 104 2.35 26.12 -10.07
CA ASP A 104 1.96 27.33 -10.80
C ASP A 104 3.16 27.95 -11.54
N LYS A 105 3.14 27.83 -12.87
CA LYS A 105 4.17 28.37 -13.75
C LYS A 105 4.15 29.89 -13.85
N ALA A 106 2.99 30.54 -13.69
CA ALA A 106 2.85 31.98 -13.85
C ALA A 106 3.43 32.74 -12.66
N SER A 107 3.18 32.27 -11.43
CA SER A 107 3.79 32.85 -10.22
C SER A 107 5.19 32.28 -9.91
N GLY A 108 5.57 31.14 -10.50
CA GLY A 108 6.80 30.42 -10.18
C GLY A 108 6.71 29.59 -8.89
N HIS A 109 5.52 29.49 -8.27
CA HIS A 109 5.32 28.72 -7.05
C HIS A 109 5.12 27.23 -7.38
N TYR A 110 6.19 26.45 -7.24
CA TYR A 110 6.13 25.00 -7.44
C TYR A 110 5.57 24.25 -6.21
N VAL A 111 6.00 24.66 -5.01
CA VAL A 111 5.63 24.04 -3.72
C VAL A 111 5.32 25.13 -2.70
N ASN A 112 4.25 24.95 -1.93
CA ASN A 112 3.97 25.74 -0.74
C ASN A 112 4.72 25.14 0.46
N LEU A 113 5.88 25.71 0.80
CA LEU A 113 6.73 25.20 1.89
C LEU A 113 6.07 25.31 3.27
N ALA A 114 5.08 26.19 3.47
CA ALA A 114 4.32 26.25 4.74
C ALA A 114 3.44 25.00 4.96
N ARG A 115 3.26 24.19 3.92
CA ARG A 115 2.50 22.94 3.89
C ARG A 115 3.38 21.70 3.81
N VAL A 116 4.69 21.86 3.98
CA VAL A 116 5.65 20.77 4.12
C VAL A 116 6.29 20.87 5.50
N ARG A 117 6.24 19.80 6.27
CA ARG A 117 6.66 19.78 7.67
C ARG A 117 7.50 18.55 7.94
N PRO A 118 8.57 18.64 8.77
CA PRO A 118 9.26 17.46 9.26
C PRO A 118 8.30 16.51 9.96
N ALA A 119 8.55 15.20 9.84
CA ALA A 119 7.77 14.19 10.55
C ALA A 119 8.16 14.15 12.04
N HIS A 120 9.46 14.27 12.32
CA HIS A 120 10.08 13.92 13.61
C HIS A 120 9.57 12.59 14.17
N ALA A 121 9.29 11.63 13.28
CA ALA A 121 8.69 10.36 13.61
C ALA A 121 9.68 9.47 14.36
N SER A 122 9.18 8.81 15.41
CA SER A 122 9.96 7.86 16.20
C SER A 122 9.10 6.65 16.52
N SER A 123 9.73 5.49 16.46
CA SER A 123 9.21 4.21 16.95
C SER A 123 10.25 3.58 17.86
N LEU A 124 9.99 2.37 18.35
CA LEU A 124 10.96 1.60 19.15
C LEU A 124 12.27 1.35 18.39
N HIS A 125 12.20 1.18 17.05
CA HIS A 125 13.34 0.72 16.24
C HIS A 125 13.89 1.78 15.29
N TRP A 126 13.08 2.77 14.90
CA TRP A 126 13.45 3.75 13.89
C TRP A 126 13.13 5.17 14.31
N ARG A 127 13.93 6.12 13.82
CA ARG A 127 13.69 7.55 13.93
C ARG A 127 13.95 8.20 12.58
N SER A 128 13.13 9.17 12.21
CA SER A 128 13.33 9.95 10.99
C SER A 128 12.86 11.38 11.19
N ALA A 129 13.70 12.34 10.82
CA ALA A 129 13.32 13.74 10.86
C ALA A 129 12.24 14.06 9.82
N GLY A 130 12.25 13.42 8.65
CA GLY A 130 11.54 13.93 7.48
C GLY A 130 12.05 15.34 7.08
N PRO A 131 11.28 16.09 6.26
CA PRO A 131 10.10 15.65 5.53
C PRO A 131 10.47 14.57 4.51
N LEU A 132 9.48 13.87 3.96
CA LEU A 132 9.70 13.05 2.78
C LEU A 132 10.02 13.97 1.59
N ASP A 133 10.84 13.51 0.65
CA ASP A 133 11.25 14.26 -0.54
C ASP A 133 10.36 13.96 -1.77
N ILE A 134 9.13 13.50 -1.53
CA ILE A 134 8.07 13.29 -2.52
C ILE A 134 6.72 13.73 -1.92
N PRO A 135 5.82 14.34 -2.71
CA PRO A 135 4.51 14.77 -2.22
C PRO A 135 3.67 13.62 -1.68
N ARG A 136 2.68 13.96 -0.85
CA ARG A 136 1.71 13.02 -0.30
C ARG A 136 1.14 12.11 -1.40
N PRO A 137 1.07 10.79 -1.17
CA PRO A 137 0.48 9.84 -2.12
C PRO A 137 -0.94 10.25 -2.55
N PRO A 138 -1.36 10.01 -3.81
CA PRO A 138 -2.71 10.32 -4.28
C PRO A 138 -3.84 9.75 -3.40
N GLN A 139 -3.61 8.60 -2.77
CA GLN A 139 -4.57 7.95 -1.84
C GLN A 139 -4.55 8.53 -0.41
N GLY A 140 -3.76 9.58 -0.15
CA GLY A 140 -3.33 9.96 1.19
C GLY A 140 -2.25 9.01 1.67
N HIS A 141 -2.61 7.75 1.98
CA HIS A 141 -1.67 6.66 2.26
C HIS A 141 -1.96 5.47 1.34
N PRO A 142 -0.93 4.83 0.74
CA PRO A 142 -1.07 3.55 0.06
C PRO A 142 -1.74 2.51 0.96
N VAL A 143 -2.62 1.69 0.40
CA VAL A 143 -3.50 0.78 1.17
C VAL A 143 -2.70 -0.32 1.85
N ARG A 144 -2.90 -0.49 3.15
CA ARG A 144 -2.26 -1.57 3.93
C ARG A 144 -3.10 -2.85 3.91
N TYR A 145 -2.50 -3.93 3.43
CA TYR A 145 -3.03 -5.29 3.48
C TYR A 145 -2.42 -6.05 4.65
N GLY A 146 -3.17 -7.00 5.21
CA GLY A 146 -2.66 -7.89 6.26
C GLY A 146 -3.67 -8.95 6.71
N GLY A 147 -3.21 -9.83 7.59
CA GLY A 147 -4.03 -10.84 8.25
C GLY A 147 -5.01 -10.25 9.28
N SER A 148 -5.89 -11.10 9.81
CA SER A 148 -6.97 -10.72 10.75
C SER A 148 -6.51 -10.03 12.03
N HIS A 149 -5.25 -10.22 12.44
CA HIS A 149 -4.71 -9.69 13.69
C HIS A 149 -3.75 -8.52 13.49
N GLU A 150 -3.51 -8.08 12.25
CA GLU A 150 -2.43 -7.14 11.94
C GLU A 150 -2.90 -5.67 11.91
N ASN A 151 -4.16 -5.40 12.26
CA ASN A 151 -4.80 -4.08 12.19
C ASN A 151 -4.58 -3.41 10.82
N ALA A 152 -4.75 -4.20 9.75
CA ALA A 152 -4.64 -3.74 8.38
C ALA A 152 -5.97 -3.12 7.90
N GLU A 153 -5.91 -2.29 6.85
CA GLU A 153 -7.09 -1.67 6.25
C GLU A 153 -7.89 -2.68 5.42
N VAL A 154 -7.17 -3.61 4.78
CA VAL A 154 -7.76 -4.77 4.11
C VAL A 154 -7.32 -6.03 4.81
N THR A 155 -8.29 -6.75 5.39
CA THR A 155 -8.08 -8.06 6.01
C THR A 155 -8.27 -9.17 4.99
N LEU A 156 -7.32 -10.10 4.95
CA LEU A 156 -7.43 -11.33 4.17
C LEU A 156 -8.17 -12.38 5.00
N LEU A 157 -9.33 -12.83 4.51
CA LEU A 157 -10.22 -13.72 5.27
C LEU A 157 -9.88 -15.21 5.12
N ASP A 158 -9.47 -15.62 3.92
CA ASP A 158 -9.25 -17.04 3.58
C ASP A 158 -7.77 -17.47 3.67
N SER A 159 -6.90 -16.60 4.20
CA SER A 159 -5.49 -16.93 4.45
C SER A 159 -5.02 -16.16 5.68
N PRO A 160 -4.59 -16.85 6.76
CA PRO A 160 -4.21 -16.20 8.00
C PRO A 160 -2.97 -15.31 7.84
N SER A 161 -2.18 -15.51 6.77
CA SER A 161 -1.20 -14.56 6.27
C SER A 161 -0.69 -14.95 4.86
N PHE A 162 -0.08 -14.00 4.14
CA PHE A 162 0.63 -14.29 2.89
C PHE A 162 1.88 -15.17 3.08
N ALA A 163 2.37 -15.42 4.30
CA ALA A 163 3.52 -16.30 4.50
C ALA A 163 3.20 -17.79 4.27
N GLN A 164 1.91 -18.15 4.23
CA GLN A 164 1.46 -19.49 3.87
C GLN A 164 1.20 -19.63 2.37
N VAL A 165 1.32 -18.54 1.62
CA VAL A 165 1.18 -18.54 0.17
C VAL A 165 2.52 -18.99 -0.44
N PRO A 166 2.53 -19.99 -1.33
CA PRO A 166 3.75 -20.39 -2.04
C PRO A 166 4.35 -19.21 -2.83
N PRO A 167 5.68 -19.19 -3.00
CA PRO A 167 6.39 -18.06 -3.62
C PRO A 167 5.87 -17.79 -5.03
N GLY A 168 5.61 -16.52 -5.32
CA GLY A 168 5.09 -16.06 -6.59
C GLY A 168 3.98 -15.01 -6.48
N PRO A 169 3.49 -14.51 -7.62
CA PRO A 169 2.45 -13.50 -7.64
C PRO A 169 1.15 -14.00 -7.03
N VAL A 170 0.54 -13.14 -6.20
CA VAL A 170 -0.73 -13.44 -5.54
C VAL A 170 -1.80 -12.52 -6.07
N LEU A 171 -2.92 -13.08 -6.51
CA LEU A 171 -4.07 -12.30 -6.96
C LEU A 171 -5.12 -12.24 -5.86
N LEU A 172 -5.65 -11.04 -5.64
CA LEU A 172 -6.67 -10.75 -4.65
C LEU A 172 -7.93 -10.32 -5.36
N ARG A 173 -9.06 -10.94 -5.00
CA ARG A 173 -10.37 -10.54 -5.49
C ARG A 173 -11.28 -10.20 -4.33
N GLN A 174 -11.84 -9.01 -4.37
CA GLN A 174 -12.88 -8.61 -3.46
C GLN A 174 -14.24 -8.85 -4.12
N ASP A 175 -15.00 -9.82 -3.61
CA ASP A 175 -16.31 -10.17 -4.16
C ASP A 175 -17.41 -9.17 -3.72
N THR A 176 -17.16 -8.31 -2.72
CA THR A 176 -18.11 -7.29 -2.25
C THR A 176 -17.38 -6.07 -1.65
N PRO A 177 -17.78 -4.82 -1.97
CA PRO A 177 -17.22 -3.62 -1.34
C PRO A 177 -17.34 -3.72 0.19
N GLY A 178 -16.24 -3.48 0.91
CA GLY A 178 -16.23 -3.46 2.37
C GLY A 178 -16.81 -2.14 2.85
N ASN A 179 -17.44 -2.14 4.03
CA ASN A 179 -17.79 -0.89 4.71
C ASN A 179 -16.80 -0.62 5.85
N ALA A 180 -16.50 0.67 6.05
CA ALA A 180 -15.54 1.14 7.04
C ALA A 180 -15.92 0.80 8.50
N GLN A 181 -17.16 0.36 8.77
CA GLN A 181 -17.66 -0.05 10.09
C GLN A 181 -17.43 -1.54 10.43
N GLY A 182 -16.52 -2.24 9.75
CA GLY A 182 -16.12 -3.59 10.14
C GLY A 182 -17.11 -4.70 9.76
N ARG A 183 -18.03 -4.49 8.79
CA ARG A 183 -18.64 -5.64 8.10
C ARG A 183 -17.73 -6.05 6.95
N GLN A 184 -17.07 -7.17 7.20
CA GLN A 184 -16.21 -7.95 6.33
C GLN A 184 -16.81 -8.09 4.92
N GLY A 185 -16.30 -7.33 3.95
CA GLY A 185 -16.40 -7.74 2.55
C GLY A 185 -15.61 -9.05 2.42
N ARG A 186 -16.23 -10.12 1.92
CA ARG A 186 -15.53 -11.40 1.70
C ARG A 186 -14.50 -11.24 0.58
N GLY A 187 -13.24 -11.00 0.93
CA GLY A 187 -12.11 -11.03 0.00
C GLY A 187 -11.60 -12.46 -0.15
N ARG A 188 -11.61 -12.99 -1.38
CA ARG A 188 -10.97 -14.27 -1.71
C ARG A 188 -9.53 -14.03 -2.10
N VAL A 189 -8.62 -14.77 -1.48
CA VAL A 189 -7.19 -14.76 -1.80
C VAL A 189 -6.89 -15.96 -2.68
N PHE A 190 -6.28 -15.72 -3.84
CA PHE A 190 -5.81 -16.79 -4.71
C PHE A 190 -4.30 -16.64 -4.90
N SER A 191 -3.56 -17.58 -4.33
CA SER A 191 -2.17 -17.78 -4.71
C SER A 191 -2.12 -18.49 -6.06
N LEU A 192 -1.36 -17.93 -7.00
CA LEU A 192 -1.08 -18.59 -8.26
C LEU A 192 0.42 -18.83 -8.36
N PRO A 193 0.90 -20.03 -7.96
CA PRO A 193 2.24 -20.44 -8.29
C PRO A 193 2.47 -20.28 -9.80
N ILE A 194 3.65 -19.78 -10.17
CA ILE A 194 4.06 -19.72 -11.58
C ILE A 194 4.00 -21.15 -12.15
N GLY A 195 3.19 -21.37 -13.19
CA GLY A 195 2.98 -22.69 -13.80
C GLY A 195 1.77 -23.49 -13.26
N SER A 196 0.94 -22.91 -12.37
CA SER A 196 -0.24 -23.61 -11.86
C SER A 196 -1.34 -23.82 -12.92
N PRO A 197 -2.09 -24.94 -12.84
CA PRO A 197 -3.20 -25.24 -13.77
C PRO A 197 -4.41 -24.30 -13.62
N HIS A 198 -4.43 -23.44 -12.60
CA HIS A 198 -5.50 -22.46 -12.33
C HIS A 198 -5.53 -21.27 -13.31
N TRP A 199 -4.75 -21.31 -14.40
CA TRP A 199 -4.77 -20.28 -15.44
C TRP A 199 -6.16 -20.06 -16.07
N GLN A 200 -6.97 -21.13 -16.15
CA GLN A 200 -8.35 -21.06 -16.64
C GLN A 200 -9.27 -20.26 -15.70
N GLU A 201 -8.98 -20.23 -14.40
CA GLU A 201 -9.73 -19.45 -13.40
C GLU A 201 -9.49 -17.94 -13.54
N ILE A 202 -8.28 -17.54 -13.96
CA ILE A 202 -7.99 -16.14 -14.30
C ILE A 202 -8.85 -15.70 -15.47
N LEU A 203 -9.04 -16.55 -16.48
CA LEU A 203 -9.78 -16.19 -17.69
C LEU A 203 -11.31 -16.25 -17.55
N THR A 204 -11.82 -16.96 -16.55
CA THR A 204 -13.26 -17.20 -16.34
C THR A 204 -13.92 -16.23 -15.36
N ALA A 205 -13.15 -15.40 -14.65
CA ALA A 205 -13.72 -14.38 -13.77
C ALA A 205 -14.38 -13.25 -14.59
N HIS A 206 -15.60 -12.86 -14.17
CA HIS A 206 -16.46 -11.96 -14.93
C HIS A 206 -15.93 -10.53 -15.00
N THR A 207 -16.12 -9.92 -16.17
CA THR A 207 -15.80 -8.51 -16.45
C THR A 207 -16.68 -7.58 -15.60
N LEU A 208 -16.05 -6.72 -14.80
CA LEU A 208 -16.75 -5.60 -14.14
C LEU A 208 -16.73 -4.35 -15.04
N PRO A 209 -17.79 -3.51 -15.02
CA PRO A 209 -17.90 -2.34 -15.87
C PRO A 209 -16.82 -1.30 -15.59
N ARG A 210 -16.30 -0.69 -16.67
CA ARG A 210 -15.24 0.32 -16.67
C ARG A 210 -15.82 1.70 -16.34
N HIS A 211 -15.49 2.24 -15.17
CA HIS A 211 -15.75 3.64 -14.81
C HIS A 211 -14.43 4.40 -14.65
N ALA A 212 -14.51 5.75 -14.61
CA ALA A 212 -13.37 6.61 -14.29
C ALA A 212 -12.63 6.04 -13.08
N THR A 213 -11.35 5.69 -13.23
CA THR A 213 -10.71 4.78 -12.29
C THR A 213 -10.59 5.44 -10.92
N PRO A 214 -11.35 4.99 -9.92
CA PRO A 214 -11.15 5.41 -8.55
C PRO A 214 -9.76 4.95 -8.12
N SER A 215 -9.16 5.60 -7.12
CA SER A 215 -7.95 5.04 -6.52
C SER A 215 -8.21 3.65 -5.93
N LEU A 216 -7.18 2.84 -5.67
CA LEU A 216 -7.36 1.51 -5.08
C LEU A 216 -8.18 1.62 -3.78
N ARG A 217 -7.84 2.59 -2.93
CA ARG A 217 -8.58 2.93 -1.71
C ARG A 217 -10.05 3.22 -1.97
N ASP A 218 -10.37 4.04 -2.98
CA ASP A 218 -11.75 4.35 -3.36
C ASP A 218 -12.49 3.10 -3.85
N GLY A 219 -11.83 2.28 -4.67
CA GLY A 219 -12.39 1.02 -5.18
C GLY A 219 -12.67 -0.02 -4.08
N LEU A 220 -11.93 0.06 -2.97
CA LEU A 220 -12.13 -0.76 -1.78
C LEU A 220 -13.18 -0.18 -0.81
N GLY A 221 -13.67 1.04 -1.06
CA GLY A 221 -14.60 1.74 -0.16
C GLY A 221 -13.96 2.24 1.15
N LEU A 222 -12.64 2.42 1.15
CA LEU A 222 -11.88 2.85 2.32
C LEU A 222 -11.89 4.39 2.45
N PRO A 223 -12.03 4.93 3.68
CA PRO A 223 -11.96 6.37 3.88
C PRO A 223 -10.55 6.90 3.58
N ARG A 224 -10.47 8.16 3.16
CA ARG A 224 -9.19 8.87 3.00
C ARG A 224 -8.56 9.08 4.38
N PRO A 225 -7.28 8.72 4.59
CA PRO A 225 -6.59 8.94 5.85
C PRO A 225 -6.51 10.44 6.19
N LEU A 226 -6.90 10.79 7.41
CA LEU A 226 -6.64 12.12 7.93
C LEU A 226 -5.13 12.27 8.16
N PRO A 227 -4.53 13.42 7.82
CA PRO A 227 -3.14 13.68 8.14
C PRO A 227 -2.93 13.51 9.65
N ALA A 228 -1.82 12.87 10.03
CA ALA A 228 -1.41 12.81 11.42
C ALA A 228 -1.38 14.23 11.99
N VAL A 229 -2.18 14.47 13.04
CA VAL A 229 -2.07 15.71 13.82
C VAL A 229 -0.68 15.68 14.45
N PRO A 230 0.14 16.74 14.32
CA PRO A 230 1.48 16.76 14.90
C PRO A 230 1.36 16.65 16.42
N THR A 231 1.49 15.44 16.93
CA THR A 231 1.60 15.16 18.36
C THR A 231 3.03 15.51 18.76
N GLY A 232 3.21 16.66 19.42
CA GLY A 232 4.46 16.99 20.13
C GLY A 232 4.72 16.08 21.34
N THR A 233 4.27 14.82 21.32
CA THR A 233 4.29 13.90 22.45
C THR A 233 5.01 12.63 22.04
N SER A 234 6.32 12.62 22.33
CA SER A 234 7.12 11.40 22.39
C SER A 234 6.37 10.34 23.18
N LEU A 235 6.20 9.15 22.60
CA LEU A 235 5.98 7.93 23.39
C LEU A 235 7.27 7.67 24.17
N GLN A 236 7.47 8.41 25.26
CA GLN A 236 8.52 8.11 26.25
C GLN A 236 8.13 6.82 26.96
N GLN A 237 8.88 5.78 26.64
CA GLN A 237 9.36 4.71 27.53
C GLN A 237 8.58 4.56 28.84
N ALA A 238 7.71 3.55 28.88
CA ALA A 238 7.42 2.87 30.12
C ALA A 238 8.62 1.97 30.44
N THR A 239 9.38 2.33 31.48
CA THR A 239 10.36 1.47 32.16
C THR A 239 10.47 1.94 33.61
N PRO A 240 10.82 1.08 34.58
CA PRO A 240 11.16 -0.34 34.46
C PRO A 240 10.10 -1.32 34.95
#